data_AF-A0A2A5NNZ1-F1
#
_entry.id   AF-A0A2A5NNZ1-F1
#
_cell.length_a   1.000
_cell.length_b   1.000
_cell.length_c   1.000
_cell.angle_alpha   90.00
_cell.angle_beta   90.00
_cell.angle_gamma   90.00
#
_symmetry.space_group_name_H-M   'P 1'
#
loop_
_entity.id
_entity.type
_entity.pdbx_description
1 polymer ?
#
loop_
_entity_poly.entity_id
_entity_poly.type
_entity_poly.pdbx_seq_one_letter_code
_entity_poly.pdbx_strand_id
1 'polypeptide(L)' 'MTGLDPQRLVTLRAAEKLVGRSRRTLLAWQADGMPTELLGGVRHVRVADLTDWQRRHGRRHGRTRDTI' A
#
# COMPACT_ATOMS: atom_id res chain seq x y z
N MET A 1 18.55 0.60 -9.21
CA MET A 1 17.90 -0.04 -8.05
C MET A 1 17.79 1.01 -6.95
N THR A 2 16.63 1.62 -6.76
CA THR A 2 16.40 2.52 -5.63
C THR A 2 16.31 1.68 -4.36
N GLY A 3 17.41 1.60 -3.61
CA GLY A 3 17.49 0.92 -2.31
C GLY A 3 16.61 1.63 -1.29
N LEU A 4 15.31 1.36 -1.32
CA LEU A 4 14.40 1.81 -0.28
C LEU A 4 14.51 0.83 0.89
N ASP A 5 14.89 1.37 2.05
CA ASP A 5 14.91 0.63 3.30
C ASP A 5 13.50 0.06 3.59
N PRO A 6 13.34 -1.27 3.73
CA PRO A 6 12.05 -1.90 3.99
C PRO A 6 11.39 -1.43 5.29
N GLN A 7 12.18 -0.99 6.28
CA GLN A 7 11.67 -0.49 7.57
C GLN A 7 11.30 0.99 7.53
N ARG A 8 11.59 1.69 6.43
CA ARG A 8 11.26 3.09 6.28
C ARG A 8 9.75 3.31 6.37
N LEU A 9 9.36 4.26 7.21
CA LEU A 9 7.99 4.78 7.26
C LEU A 9 7.80 5.83 6.17
N VAL A 10 6.71 5.69 5.42
CA VAL A 10 6.32 6.62 4.36
C VAL A 10 4.87 7.07 4.57
N THR A 11 4.59 8.33 4.25
CA THR A 11 3.20 8.83 4.28
C THR A 11 2.36 8.11 3.22
N LEU A 12 1.04 8.09 3.40
CA LEU A 12 0.13 7.55 2.37
C LEU A 12 0.34 8.22 1.00
N ARG A 13 0.66 9.51 0.97
CA ARG A 13 0.94 10.24 -0.29
C ARG A 13 2.20 9.73 -0.99
N ALA A 14 3.24 9.38 -0.23
CA ALA A 14 4.45 8.77 -0.79
C ALA A 14 4.19 7.31 -1.20
N ALA A 15 3.39 6.57 -0.42
CA ALA A 15 2.97 5.22 -0.73
C ALA A 15 2.25 5.12 -2.08
N GLU A 16 1.39 6.10 -2.42
CA GLU A 16 0.71 6.16 -3.73
C GLU A 16 1.71 6.03 -4.91
N LYS A 17 2.82 6.77 -4.82
CA LYS A 17 3.88 6.76 -5.84
C LYS A 17 4.70 5.48 -5.82
N LEU A 18 4.88 4.85 -4.66
CA LEU A 18 5.65 3.61 -4.52
C LEU A 18 4.92 2.40 -5.11
N VAL A 19 3.63 2.26 -4.84
CA VAL A 19 2.85 1.10 -5.31
C VAL A 19 2.07 1.35 -6.60
N GLY A 20 2.05 2.59 -7.09
CA GLY A 20 1.28 2.97 -8.28
C GLY A 20 -0.23 2.79 -8.09
N ARG A 21 -0.74 3.04 -6.88
CA ARG A 21 -2.18 2.90 -6.54
C ARG A 21 -2.74 4.22 -6.04
N SER A 22 -4.04 4.40 -6.26
CA SER A 22 -4.76 5.60 -5.81
C SER A 22 -4.80 5.70 -4.29
N ARG A 23 -4.92 6.93 -3.78
CA ARG A 23 -5.16 7.19 -2.35
C ARG A 23 -6.37 6.44 -1.80
N ARG A 24 -7.44 6.33 -2.60
CA ARG A 24 -8.65 5.59 -2.25
C ARG A 24 -8.35 4.11 -1.98
N THR A 25 -7.51 3.49 -2.82
CA THR A 25 -7.08 2.10 -2.63
C THR A 25 -6.29 1.93 -1.33
N LEU A 26 -5.38 2.85 -1.02
CA LEU A 26 -4.61 2.78 0.23
C LEU A 26 -5.49 2.97 1.47
N LEU A 27 -6.49 3.85 1.42
CA LEU A 27 -7.46 4.02 2.49
C LEU A 27 -8.34 2.77 2.66
N ALA A 28 -8.72 2.11 1.55
CA ALA A 28 -9.41 0.83 1.62
C ALA A 28 -8.53 -0.25 2.27
N TRP A 29 -7.26 -0.37 1.87
CA TRP A 29 -6.33 -1.30 2.51
C TRP A 29 -6.15 -1.01 4.00
N GLN A 30 -6.10 0.26 4.38
CA GLN A 30 -6.05 0.66 5.79
C GLN A 30 -7.33 0.25 6.55
N ALA A 31 -8.51 0.39 5.94
CA ALA A 31 -9.77 -0.08 6.51
C ALA A 31 -9.81 -1.62 6.61
N ASP A 32 -9.18 -2.32 5.66
CA ASP A 32 -9.03 -3.77 5.63
C ASP A 32 -7.95 -4.30 6.61
N GLY A 33 -7.28 -3.41 7.36
CA GLY A 33 -6.31 -3.77 8.40
C GLY A 33 -4.84 -3.67 8.01
N MET A 34 -4.48 -2.96 6.94
CA MET A 34 -3.08 -2.70 6.58
C MET A 34 -2.36 -1.97 7.74
N PRO A 35 -1.17 -2.44 8.17
CA PRO A 35 -0.42 -1.82 9.26
C PRO A 35 -0.11 -0.35 8.95
N THR A 36 -0.56 0.55 9.83
CA THR A 36 -0.23 1.97 9.73
C THR A 36 0.10 2.55 11.10
N GLU A 37 1.00 3.51 11.13
CA GLU A 37 1.43 4.21 12.33
C GLU A 37 1.01 5.69 12.25
N LEU A 38 0.49 6.24 13.35
CA LEU A 38 0.14 7.65 13.44
C LEU A 38 1.29 8.43 14.07
N LEU A 39 1.96 9.26 13.28
CA LEU A 39 3.09 10.10 13.73
C LEU A 39 2.76 11.57 13.45
N GLY A 40 2.70 12.39 14.49
CA GLY A 40 2.41 13.83 14.36
C GLY A 40 1.09 14.14 13.65
N GLY A 41 0.06 13.30 13.85
CA GLY A 41 -1.24 13.45 13.20
C GLY A 41 -1.31 12.94 11.74
N VAL A 42 -0.21 12.41 11.20
CA VAL A 42 -0.15 11.87 9.84
C VAL A 42 0.03 10.35 9.86
N ARG A 43 -0.77 9.63 9.06
CA ARG A 43 -0.63 8.18 8.91
C ARG A 43 0.53 7.82 7.99
N HIS A 44 1.36 6.92 8.50
CA HIS A 44 2.50 6.34 7.82
C HIS A 44 2.32 4.83 7.68
N VAL A 45 2.97 4.26 6.69
CA VAL A 45 3.04 2.81 6.45
C VAL A 45 4.49 2.43 6.25
N ARG A 46 4.91 1.26 6.73
CA ARG A 46 6.25 0.75 6.43
C ARG A 46 6.31 0.27 4.99
N VAL A 47 7.43 0.50 4.33
CA VAL A 47 7.63 0.08 2.93
C VAL A 47 7.44 -1.44 2.77
N ALA A 48 7.94 -2.23 3.73
CA ALA A 48 7.75 -3.69 3.74
C ALA A 48 6.26 -4.08 3.78
N ASP A 49 5.52 -3.57 4.77
CA ASP A 49 4.09 -3.86 4.95
C ASP A 49 3.28 -3.46 3.72
N LEU A 50 3.55 -2.26 3.18
CA LEU A 50 2.90 -1.74 1.98
C LEU A 50 3.12 -2.65 0.77
N THR A 51 4.37 -3.10 0.56
CA THR A 51 4.74 -3.95 -0.57
C THR A 51 4.13 -5.34 -0.43
N ASP A 52 4.13 -5.89 0.79
CA ASP A 52 3.49 -7.17 1.09
C ASP A 52 1.98 -7.12 0.90
N TRP A 53 1.32 -6.05 1.36
CA TRP A 53 -0.11 -5.85 1.15
C TRP A 53 -0.45 -5.74 -0.33
N GLN A 54 0.35 -4.98 -1.09
CA GLN A 54 0.21 -4.88 -2.54
C GLN A 54 0.34 -6.24 -3.22
N ARG A 55 1.29 -7.09 -2.79
CA ARG A 55 1.45 -8.44 -3.36
C ARG A 55 0.24 -9.33 -3.08
N ARG A 56 -0.32 -9.27 -1.87
CA ARG A 56 -1.45 -10.09 -1.43
C ARG A 56 -2.80 -9.61 -2.02
N HIS A 57 -3.04 -8.30 -2.05
CA HIS A 57 -4.32 -7.69 -2.42
C HIS A 57 -4.32 -7.09 -3.84
N GLY A 58 -3.17 -6.66 -4.35
CA GLY A 58 -3.04 -6.02 -5.66
C GLY A 58 -3.24 -6.94 -6.86
N ARG A 59 -3.18 -8.27 -6.67
CA ARG A 59 -3.52 -9.26 -7.71
C ARG A 59 -5.01 -9.62 -7.76
N ARG A 60 -5.81 -9.30 -6.73
CA ARG A 60 -7.22 -9.72 -6.65
C ARG A 60 -8.17 -8.96 -7.58
N HIS A 61 -7.76 -7.81 -8.14
CA HIS A 61 -8.55 -7.08 -9.14
C HIS A 61 -8.13 -7.35 -10.60
N GLY A 62 -7.39 -8.44 -10.85
CA GLY A 62 -6.96 -8.85 -12.19
C GLY A 62 -7.63 -10.12 -12.72
N ARG A 63 -8.76 -10.57 -12.18
CA ARG A 63 -9.47 -11.73 -12.72
C ARG A 63 -11.00 -11.63 -12.62
N THR A 64 -11.55 -10.62 -13.27
CA THR A 64 -12.91 -10.68 -13.83
C THR A 64 -12.93 -9.93 -15.15
N ARG A 65 -12.07 -10.38 -16.06
CA ARG A 65 -12.29 -10.21 -17.49
C ARG A 65 -11.86 -11.55 -18.11
N ASP A 66 -12.80 -12.14 -18.81
CA ASP A 66 -12.74 -13.36 -19.60
C ASP A 66 -13.17 -14.68 -18.95
N THR A 67 -14.02 -15.38 -19.74
CA THR A 67 -14.68 -16.69 -19.61
C THR A 67 -15.87 -16.74 -18.65
N ILE A 68 -17.13 -16.98 -19.05
CA ILE A 68 -17.76 -17.62 -20.24
C ILE A 68 -19.05 -16.88 -20.58
#